data_AF-A0A6G3PS49-F1
#
_entry.id   AF-A0A6G3PS49-F1
#
_cell.length_a   1.000
_cell.length_b   1.000
_cell.length_c   1.000
_cell.angle_alpha   90.00
_cell.angle_beta   90.00
_cell.angle_gamma   90.00
#
_symmetry.space_group_name_H-M   'P 1'
#
loop_
_entity.id
_entity.type
_entity.pdbx_description
1 polymer ?
#
loop_
_entity_poly.entity_id
_entity_poly.type
_entity_poly.pdbx_seq_one_letter_code
_entity_poly.pdbx_strand_id
1 'polypeptide(L)'
;ALAGWQFSRRPLRGAGPVLLLVLSVAMGMLAIGQSASWDRSQSDQADFASGASVRMAAGTGSGPTTAGAYSSLPGVRQAAPAYRADVEVAGGRMAEIVALDTAHADERMLMRSDLSATNPRRLFETIAPEPAPRPGLVLPKGSTRLKLDLRIDTVAPKGATADPDEEPPVATVLLEDRYGLPYRALAGPVPVDGGPVAVSVPVSANGGLAVTGVEVDANPPSDRARQQRLSMSDVRVVTGSGAERPVAASGAVRWDATTAFTEAAEVRPGARPVRNGTSGLPDFTYDTGVDDEESWEPVTGTLRITAARPKAAAVKAVATDAYLRNTNAKLGDGIDITLAGNTVRVTLAESVRQLPTTGTVKPSEGKDPAGDGGALLVDLRAVTQVLAHRPTATIEATEWWLSTAPGDAAKTAAALRALPDTDPAQVLVRAEAAQRLVDDPLGAGPQSALPAVAVVAAALAAVGFAVSASGSRRERSAELGVLRALGA
;
A
#
# COMPACT_ATOMS: atom_id res chain seq x y z
N ALA A 1 44.87 -35.77 27.42
CA ALA A 1 45.59 -35.95 28.71
C ALA A 1 47.11 -35.71 28.57
N LEU A 2 47.84 -36.44 27.70
CA LEU A 2 49.31 -36.30 27.52
C LEU A 2 49.78 -34.95 26.95
N ALA A 3 49.03 -34.34 26.02
CA ALA A 3 49.37 -33.02 25.46
C ALA A 3 49.31 -31.91 26.51
N GLY A 4 48.25 -31.85 27.32
CA GLY A 4 48.13 -30.89 28.42
C GLY A 4 49.20 -31.07 29.50
N TRP A 5 49.66 -32.31 29.72
CA TRP A 5 50.71 -32.63 30.69
C TRP A 5 52.09 -32.12 30.25
N GLN A 6 52.44 -32.21 28.96
CA GLN A 6 53.69 -31.64 28.42
C GLN A 6 53.70 -30.10 28.40
N PHE A 7 52.56 -29.46 28.12
CA PHE A 7 52.45 -27.99 28.15
C PHE A 7 52.73 -27.39 29.55
N SER A 8 52.39 -28.11 30.63
CA SER A 8 52.61 -27.64 32.00
C SER A 8 54.09 -27.57 32.43
N ARG A 9 54.99 -28.34 31.80
CA ARG A 9 56.40 -28.47 32.23
C ARG A 9 57.41 -27.68 31.37
N ARG A 10 57.04 -27.17 30.20
CA ARG A 10 57.91 -26.35 29.31
C ARG A 10 57.14 -25.21 28.62
N PRO A 11 56.60 -24.23 29.38
CA PRO A 11 55.68 -23.21 28.85
C PRO A 11 56.29 -22.34 27.73
N LEU A 12 57.61 -22.09 27.77
CA LEU A 12 58.30 -21.24 26.78
C LEU A 12 58.48 -21.89 25.40
N ARG A 13 58.38 -23.23 25.25
CA ARG A 13 58.67 -23.93 23.98
C ARG A 13 57.44 -24.15 23.08
N GLY A 14 56.22 -24.07 23.62
CA GLY A 14 54.96 -24.23 22.88
C GLY A 14 54.15 -22.93 22.71
N ALA A 15 54.54 -21.85 23.37
CA ALA A 15 53.77 -20.61 23.43
C ALA A 15 53.60 -19.93 22.06
N GLY A 16 54.65 -19.86 21.24
CA GLY A 16 54.61 -19.18 19.92
C GLY A 16 53.55 -19.75 18.95
N PRO A 17 53.60 -21.05 18.62
CA PRO A 17 52.60 -21.68 17.75
C PRO A 17 51.18 -21.65 18.31
N VAL A 18 51.03 -21.80 19.63
CA VAL A 18 49.72 -21.71 20.29
C VAL A 18 49.15 -20.29 20.21
N LEU A 19 49.97 -19.25 20.40
CA LEU A 19 49.55 -17.85 20.23
C LEU A 19 49.12 -17.56 18.80
N LEU A 20 49.85 -18.08 17.80
CA LEU A 20 49.46 -17.95 16.39
C LEU A 20 48.15 -18.68 16.08
N LEU A 21 47.92 -19.86 16.67
CA LEU A 21 46.66 -20.58 16.54
C LEU A 21 45.51 -19.78 17.15
N VAL A 22 45.67 -19.29 18.39
CA VAL A 22 44.67 -18.50 19.09
C VAL A 22 44.35 -17.22 18.32
N LEU A 23 45.38 -16.53 17.81
CA LEU A 23 45.21 -15.33 16.99
C LEU A 23 44.46 -15.64 15.69
N SER A 24 44.84 -16.72 15.00
CA SER A 24 44.16 -17.17 13.77
C SER A 24 42.69 -17.48 14.01
N VAL A 25 42.39 -18.24 15.06
CA VAL A 25 41.02 -18.60 15.47
C VAL A 25 40.22 -17.36 15.87
N ALA A 26 40.81 -16.45 16.64
CA ALA A 26 40.18 -15.19 17.03
C ALA A 26 39.87 -14.30 15.81
N MET A 27 40.80 -14.18 14.87
CA MET A 27 40.63 -13.39 13.66
C MET A 27 39.59 -14.02 12.72
N GLY A 28 39.56 -15.35 12.61
CA GLY A 28 38.54 -16.07 11.87
C GLY A 28 37.14 -15.86 12.46
N MET A 29 36.98 -15.97 13.77
CA MET A 29 35.71 -15.68 14.45
C MET A 29 35.28 -14.21 14.30
N LEU A 30 36.22 -13.27 14.43
CA LEU A 30 35.95 -11.84 14.21
C LEU A 30 35.48 -11.59 12.78
N ALA A 31 36.15 -12.17 11.77
CA ALA A 31 35.79 -12.01 10.37
C ALA A 31 34.38 -12.55 10.09
N ILE A 32 34.04 -13.74 10.60
CA ILE A 32 32.70 -14.33 10.47
C ILE A 32 31.64 -13.49 11.18
N GLY A 33 31.94 -13.00 12.39
CA GLY A 33 31.02 -12.16 13.15
C GLY A 33 30.75 -10.82 12.46
N GLN A 34 31.79 -10.19 11.90
CA GLN A 34 31.67 -8.95 11.14
C GLN A 34 30.90 -9.14 9.83
N SER A 35 31.20 -10.20 9.07
CA SER A 35 30.49 -10.47 7.81
C SER A 35 29.00 -10.75 8.07
N ALA A 36 28.68 -11.60 9.04
CA ALA A 36 27.30 -11.92 9.38
C ALA A 36 26.51 -10.71 9.91
N SER A 37 27.17 -9.82 10.67
CA SER A 37 26.53 -8.59 11.18
C SER A 37 26.27 -7.59 10.07
N TRP A 38 27.19 -7.48 9.11
CA TRP A 38 27.02 -6.61 7.95
C TRP A 38 25.94 -7.09 7.00
N ASP A 39 25.96 -8.36 6.61
CA ASP A 39 24.94 -8.92 5.71
C ASP A 39 23.55 -8.74 6.30
N ARG A 40 23.43 -8.92 7.62
CA ARG A 40 22.20 -8.61 8.36
C ARG A 40 21.84 -7.12 8.29
N SER A 41 22.80 -6.23 8.52
CA SER A 41 22.57 -4.77 8.42
C SER A 41 22.10 -4.36 7.03
N GLN A 42 22.69 -4.89 5.95
CA GLN A 42 22.27 -4.56 4.59
C GLN A 42 20.91 -5.13 4.25
N SER A 43 20.61 -6.35 4.70
CA SER A 43 19.26 -6.92 4.60
C SER A 43 18.24 -6.02 5.33
N ASP A 44 18.55 -5.60 6.56
CA ASP A 44 17.67 -4.77 7.38
C ASP A 44 17.45 -3.37 6.76
N GLN A 45 18.49 -2.76 6.18
CA GLN A 45 18.38 -1.50 5.46
C GLN A 45 17.53 -1.65 4.18
N ALA A 46 17.69 -2.76 3.45
CA ALA A 46 16.87 -3.06 2.29
C ALA A 46 15.40 -3.31 2.66
N ASP A 47 15.15 -4.02 3.76
CA ASP A 47 13.82 -4.19 4.35
C ASP A 47 13.19 -2.82 4.69
N PHE A 48 13.94 -2.00 5.41
CA PHE A 48 13.50 -0.67 5.81
C PHE A 48 13.21 0.24 4.61
N ALA A 49 14.07 0.27 3.59
CA ALA A 49 13.90 1.14 2.43
C ALA A 49 12.76 0.69 1.49
N SER A 50 12.51 -0.61 1.42
CA SER A 50 11.56 -1.17 0.45
C SER A 50 10.15 -1.29 0.99
N GLY A 51 9.98 -1.71 2.25
CA GLY A 51 8.67 -1.96 2.87
C GLY A 51 7.95 -3.21 2.35
N ALA A 52 8.27 -3.68 1.16
CA ALA A 52 7.71 -4.90 0.56
C ALA A 52 8.74 -5.55 -0.37
N SER A 53 8.51 -6.80 -0.76
CA SER A 53 9.34 -7.51 -1.74
C SER A 53 9.50 -6.73 -3.04
N VAL A 54 8.40 -6.19 -3.57
CA VAL A 54 8.38 -5.26 -4.71
C VAL A 54 7.40 -4.14 -4.41
N ARG A 55 7.81 -2.88 -4.66
CA ARG A 55 6.96 -1.70 -4.52
C ARG A 55 6.96 -0.94 -5.84
N MET A 56 5.78 -0.57 -6.28
CA MET A 56 5.57 0.26 -7.46
C MET A 56 5.17 1.65 -6.95
N ALA A 57 5.99 2.66 -7.24
CA ALA A 57 5.93 3.99 -6.60
C ALA A 57 5.04 5.03 -7.31
N ALA A 58 4.61 4.77 -8.54
CA ALA A 58 3.62 5.62 -9.23
C ALA A 58 2.69 4.75 -10.09
N GLY A 59 1.50 4.48 -9.56
CA GLY A 59 0.53 3.60 -10.21
C GLY A 59 0.08 4.11 -11.56
N THR A 60 0.22 3.28 -12.58
CA THR A 60 -0.48 3.46 -13.85
C THR A 60 -1.88 2.86 -13.72
N GLY A 61 -2.90 3.70 -13.77
CA GLY A 61 -4.28 3.27 -14.03
C GLY A 61 -5.30 3.67 -12.97
N SER A 62 -5.76 4.91 -13.05
CA SER A 62 -6.96 5.37 -12.35
C SER A 62 -8.19 5.01 -13.18
N GLY A 63 -8.72 3.80 -13.02
CA GLY A 63 -9.91 3.39 -13.73
C GLY A 63 -10.42 1.98 -13.40
N PRO A 64 -11.71 1.69 -13.68
CA PRO A 64 -12.31 0.39 -13.41
C PRO A 64 -11.71 -0.75 -14.24
N THR A 65 -11.06 -0.44 -15.37
CA THR A 65 -10.41 -1.41 -16.27
C THR A 65 -9.04 -1.88 -15.78
N THR A 66 -8.36 -1.06 -14.98
CA THR A 66 -7.04 -1.34 -14.39
C THR A 66 -7.13 -1.79 -12.92
N ALA A 67 -8.33 -1.73 -12.33
CA ALA A 67 -8.57 -2.14 -10.95
C ALA A 67 -7.97 -3.53 -10.65
N GLY A 68 -7.12 -3.61 -9.62
CA GLY A 68 -6.46 -4.85 -9.21
C GLY A 68 -5.46 -5.44 -10.22
N ALA A 69 -5.01 -4.71 -11.24
CA ALA A 69 -4.09 -5.21 -12.27
C ALA A 69 -2.82 -5.86 -11.70
N TYR A 70 -2.23 -5.25 -10.66
CA TYR A 70 -0.98 -5.75 -10.08
C TYR A 70 -1.13 -7.06 -9.31
N SER A 71 -2.34 -7.40 -8.85
CA SER A 71 -2.59 -8.65 -8.10
C SER A 71 -2.51 -9.92 -8.95
N SER A 72 -2.66 -9.79 -10.28
CA SER A 72 -2.59 -10.90 -11.21
C SER A 72 -1.20 -11.11 -11.81
N LEU A 73 -0.21 -10.29 -11.41
CA LEU A 73 1.13 -10.41 -11.95
C LEU A 73 1.80 -11.71 -11.50
N PRO A 74 2.64 -12.32 -12.36
CA PRO A 74 3.32 -13.56 -12.01
C PRO A 74 4.20 -13.40 -10.78
N GLY A 75 4.00 -14.26 -9.77
CA GLY A 75 4.79 -14.26 -8.53
C GLY A 75 4.22 -13.42 -7.39
N VAL A 76 3.19 -12.61 -7.66
CA VAL A 76 2.48 -11.84 -6.62
C VAL A 76 1.56 -12.76 -5.82
N ARG A 77 1.68 -12.73 -4.49
CA ARG A 77 0.75 -13.38 -3.56
C ARG A 77 -0.33 -12.40 -3.09
N GLN A 78 0.09 -11.17 -2.80
CA GLN A 78 -0.77 -10.09 -2.33
C GLN A 78 -0.32 -8.75 -2.90
N ALA A 79 -1.28 -7.87 -3.11
CA ALA A 79 -1.05 -6.50 -3.56
C ALA A 79 -1.85 -5.55 -2.66
N ALA A 80 -1.15 -4.63 -2.00
CA ALA A 80 -1.75 -3.62 -1.13
C ALA A 80 -1.61 -2.24 -1.78
N PRO A 81 -2.73 -1.56 -2.10
CA PRO A 81 -2.67 -0.16 -2.49
C PRO A 81 -2.24 0.71 -1.32
N ALA A 82 -1.53 1.79 -1.62
CA ALA A 82 -1.18 2.83 -0.67
C ALA A 82 -1.33 4.22 -1.28
N TYR A 83 -1.65 5.19 -0.44
CA TYR A 83 -1.57 6.61 -0.74
C TYR A 83 -0.50 7.24 0.15
N ARG A 84 0.39 8.04 -0.45
CA ARG A 84 1.45 8.75 0.27
C ARG A 84 1.24 10.26 0.12
N ALA A 85 1.41 10.99 1.21
CA ALA A 85 1.40 12.44 1.22
C ALA A 85 2.41 12.99 2.23
N ASP A 86 2.98 14.14 1.92
CA ASP A 86 3.79 14.90 2.85
C ASP A 86 2.98 16.06 3.42
N VAL A 87 3.14 16.32 4.72
CA VAL A 87 2.41 17.37 5.45
C VAL A 87 3.41 18.20 6.24
N GLU A 88 3.31 19.52 6.11
CA GLU A 88 4.08 20.45 6.93
C GLU A 88 3.57 20.40 8.38
N VAL A 89 4.50 20.19 9.32
CA VAL A 89 4.26 20.25 10.75
C VAL A 89 5.02 21.41 11.38
N ALA A 90 4.75 21.67 12.66
CA ALA A 90 5.32 22.78 13.41
C ALA A 90 6.84 22.92 13.22
N GLY A 91 7.28 24.16 12.98
CA GLY A 91 8.69 24.48 12.77
C GLY A 91 9.21 24.21 11.36
N GLY A 92 8.35 24.17 10.34
CA GLY A 92 8.74 24.02 8.92
C GLY A 92 9.27 22.63 8.56
N ARG A 93 8.94 21.62 9.37
CA ARG A 93 9.34 20.23 9.15
C ARG A 93 8.29 19.52 8.30
N MET A 94 8.70 18.50 7.56
CA MET A 94 7.77 17.70 6.75
C MET A 94 7.58 16.33 7.41
N ALA A 95 6.35 16.00 7.73
CA ALA A 95 5.97 14.67 8.18
C ALA A 95 5.35 13.87 7.02
N GLU A 96 5.67 12.60 6.96
CA GLU A 96 5.22 11.71 5.89
C GLU A 96 4.01 10.89 6.35
N ILE A 97 2.97 10.83 5.54
CA ILE A 97 1.76 10.05 5.81
C ILE A 97 1.65 8.94 4.79
N VAL A 98 1.53 7.71 5.29
CA VAL A 98 1.28 6.52 4.49
C VAL A 98 -0.08 5.96 4.86
N ALA A 99 -1.05 6.06 3.95
CA ALA A 99 -2.31 5.35 4.04
C ALA A 99 -2.18 4.03 3.28
N LEU A 100 -1.99 2.92 3.99
CA LEU A 100 -1.74 1.59 3.41
C LEU A 100 -2.94 0.67 3.66
N ASP A 101 -3.32 -0.14 2.68
CA ASP A 101 -4.26 -1.23 2.91
C ASP A 101 -3.58 -2.34 3.75
N THR A 102 -3.77 -2.25 5.07
CA THR A 102 -3.08 -3.14 6.02
C THR A 102 -3.59 -4.58 5.95
N ALA A 103 -4.80 -4.80 5.43
CA ALA A 103 -5.40 -6.13 5.29
C ALA A 103 -4.71 -6.95 4.19
N HIS A 104 -4.14 -6.30 3.17
CA HIS A 104 -3.47 -6.95 2.05
C HIS A 104 -1.94 -6.81 2.08
N ALA A 105 -1.38 -6.04 3.01
CA ALA A 105 0.07 -5.91 3.20
C ALA A 105 0.62 -7.02 4.13
N ASP A 106 0.67 -8.27 3.63
CA ASP A 106 0.99 -9.47 4.43
C ASP A 106 2.44 -9.48 5.01
N GLU A 107 3.36 -8.79 4.35
CA GLU A 107 4.76 -8.57 4.76
C GLU A 107 4.93 -7.50 5.84
N ARG A 108 3.86 -6.73 6.16
CA ARG A 108 3.81 -5.77 7.27
C ARG A 108 4.97 -4.77 7.28
N MET A 109 5.17 -4.14 6.13
CA MET A 109 6.26 -3.20 5.87
C MET A 109 7.67 -3.78 6.01
N LEU A 110 7.83 -5.12 6.08
CA LEU A 110 9.09 -5.77 6.44
C LEU A 110 9.68 -5.19 7.75
N MET A 111 8.78 -4.74 8.65
CA MET A 111 9.16 -3.99 9.84
C MET A 111 9.88 -4.91 10.83
N ARG A 112 11.06 -4.46 11.30
CA ARG A 112 11.79 -5.12 12.38
C ARG A 112 10.99 -5.04 13.69
N SER A 113 11.05 -6.11 14.47
CA SER A 113 10.31 -6.22 15.74
C SER A 113 10.77 -5.22 16.80
N ASP A 114 11.98 -4.69 16.73
CA ASP A 114 12.50 -3.72 17.70
C ASP A 114 12.06 -2.29 17.42
N LEU A 115 11.51 -2.00 16.23
CA LEU A 115 10.96 -0.67 15.91
C LEU A 115 9.64 -0.37 16.62
N SER A 116 9.05 -1.36 17.29
CA SER A 116 7.77 -1.26 17.98
C SER A 116 7.81 -1.99 19.32
N ALA A 117 7.03 -1.54 20.30
CA ALA A 117 6.83 -2.28 21.55
C ALA A 117 5.98 -3.56 21.33
N THR A 118 5.14 -3.55 20.31
CA THR A 118 4.24 -4.65 19.94
C THR A 118 4.67 -5.27 18.60
N ASN A 119 4.31 -6.52 18.31
CA ASN A 119 4.59 -7.09 17.00
C ASN A 119 3.90 -6.31 15.85
N PRO A 120 4.48 -6.29 14.63
CA PRO A 120 3.89 -5.57 13.49
C PRO A 120 2.47 -6.04 13.12
N ARG A 121 2.13 -7.29 13.42
CA ARG A 121 0.78 -7.83 13.16
C ARG A 121 -0.28 -7.09 13.99
N ARG A 122 -0.07 -6.95 15.30
CA ARG A 122 -1.01 -6.26 16.18
C ARG A 122 -1.08 -4.77 15.89
N LEU A 123 0.01 -4.14 15.45
CA LEU A 123 -0.03 -2.74 14.99
C LEU A 123 -1.05 -2.57 13.85
N PHE A 124 -0.98 -3.44 12.84
CA PHE A 124 -1.91 -3.41 11.71
C PHE A 124 -3.35 -3.71 12.16
N GLU A 125 -3.54 -4.75 12.99
CA GLU A 125 -4.86 -5.08 13.57
C GLU A 125 -5.46 -3.93 14.39
N THR A 126 -4.62 -3.09 15.03
CA THR A 126 -5.07 -1.97 15.85
C THR A 126 -5.66 -0.83 15.01
N ILE A 127 -5.09 -0.57 13.83
CA ILE A 127 -5.54 0.49 12.92
C ILE A 127 -6.53 0.03 11.86
N ALA A 128 -6.62 -1.28 11.61
CA ALA A 128 -7.56 -1.85 10.66
C ALA A 128 -9.02 -1.54 11.06
N PRO A 129 -9.89 -1.20 10.09
CA PRO A 129 -11.30 -1.00 10.36
C PRO A 129 -11.98 -2.32 10.70
N GLU A 130 -13.11 -2.26 11.40
CA GLU A 130 -13.91 -3.44 11.66
C GLU A 130 -14.41 -4.07 10.35
N PRO A 131 -14.50 -5.41 10.26
CA PRO A 131 -15.05 -6.07 9.09
C PRO A 131 -16.49 -5.65 8.83
N ALA A 132 -16.71 -4.98 7.70
CA ALA A 132 -18.03 -4.58 7.23
C ALA A 132 -18.39 -5.30 5.92
N PRO A 133 -19.69 -5.61 5.69
CA PRO A 133 -20.15 -6.06 4.38
C PRO A 133 -19.78 -5.06 3.28
N ARG A 134 -19.41 -5.56 2.11
CA ARG A 134 -19.14 -4.69 0.96
C ARG A 134 -20.44 -4.01 0.51
N PRO A 135 -20.44 -2.69 0.31
CA PRO A 135 -21.62 -1.98 -0.15
C PRO A 135 -21.94 -2.31 -1.62
N GLY A 136 -23.22 -2.21 -1.97
CA GLY A 136 -23.67 -2.28 -3.35
C GLY A 136 -23.71 -3.70 -3.94
N LEU A 137 -23.66 -3.77 -5.27
CA LEU A 137 -23.79 -5.01 -6.04
C LEU A 137 -22.41 -5.54 -6.42
N VAL A 138 -21.91 -6.52 -5.68
CA VAL A 138 -20.62 -7.15 -5.96
C VAL A 138 -20.68 -7.92 -7.27
N LEU A 139 -19.79 -7.59 -8.21
CA LEU A 139 -19.72 -8.26 -9.49
C LEU A 139 -19.14 -9.68 -9.32
N PRO A 140 -19.66 -10.68 -10.06
CA PRO A 140 -19.06 -12.02 -10.11
C PRO A 140 -17.56 -12.00 -10.44
N LYS A 141 -16.82 -13.00 -9.94
CA LYS A 141 -15.40 -13.14 -10.29
C LYS A 141 -15.22 -13.32 -11.79
N GLY A 142 -14.19 -12.69 -12.36
CA GLY A 142 -13.86 -12.81 -13.78
C GLY A 142 -14.75 -11.95 -14.71
N SER A 143 -15.50 -11.00 -14.17
CA SER A 143 -16.26 -10.01 -14.95
C SER A 143 -15.34 -9.06 -15.72
N THR A 144 -15.57 -8.92 -17.02
CA THR A 144 -14.79 -8.04 -17.92
C THR A 144 -15.62 -6.85 -18.42
N ARG A 145 -16.95 -6.93 -18.29
CA ARG A 145 -17.87 -5.84 -18.66
C ARG A 145 -19.10 -5.87 -17.76
N LEU A 146 -19.50 -4.71 -17.28
CA LEU A 146 -20.77 -4.47 -16.60
C LEU A 146 -21.78 -3.96 -17.64
N LYS A 147 -22.99 -4.52 -17.61
CA LYS A 147 -24.15 -4.06 -18.36
C LYS A 147 -25.29 -3.76 -17.40
N LEU A 148 -26.00 -2.67 -17.61
CA LEU A 148 -27.19 -2.30 -16.83
C LEU A 148 -28.06 -1.37 -17.66
N ASP A 149 -29.34 -1.27 -17.32
CA ASP A 149 -30.25 -0.32 -17.94
C ASP A 149 -30.53 0.83 -16.96
N LEU A 150 -30.43 2.06 -17.44
CA LEU A 150 -30.87 3.27 -16.74
C LEU A 150 -32.09 3.84 -17.45
N ARG A 151 -33.09 4.27 -16.68
CA ARG A 151 -34.30 4.91 -17.20
C ARG A 151 -34.60 6.15 -16.37
N ILE A 152 -34.81 7.28 -17.03
CA ILE A 152 -35.37 8.50 -16.44
C ILE A 152 -36.76 8.72 -17.05
N ASP A 153 -37.76 8.91 -16.20
CA ASP A 153 -39.14 9.14 -16.60
C ASP A 153 -39.69 10.40 -15.91
N THR A 154 -40.63 11.08 -16.55
CA THR A 154 -41.31 12.23 -15.95
C THR A 154 -42.47 11.76 -15.06
N VAL A 155 -42.51 12.29 -13.84
CA VAL A 155 -43.61 12.05 -12.90
C VAL A 155 -44.60 13.22 -13.05
N ALA A 156 -45.31 13.25 -14.18
CA ALA A 156 -46.30 14.28 -14.45
C ALA A 156 -47.65 13.95 -13.75
N PRO A 157 -48.40 14.96 -13.27
CA PRO A 157 -49.83 14.81 -13.05
C PRO A 157 -50.50 14.39 -14.36
N LYS A 158 -51.46 13.44 -14.31
CA LYS A 158 -52.17 12.96 -15.50
C LYS A 158 -52.64 14.13 -16.39
N GLY A 159 -52.15 14.19 -17.63
CA GLY A 159 -52.60 15.13 -18.66
C GLY A 159 -51.65 16.28 -19.01
N ALA A 160 -50.49 16.40 -18.36
CA ALA A 160 -49.45 17.34 -18.78
C ALA A 160 -48.46 16.68 -19.74
N THR A 161 -48.26 17.27 -20.92
CA THR A 161 -47.12 16.95 -21.80
C THR A 161 -45.87 17.59 -21.21
N ALA A 162 -44.84 16.79 -20.95
CA ALA A 162 -43.53 17.32 -20.59
C ALA A 162 -42.85 17.87 -21.85
N ASP A 163 -42.38 19.11 -21.81
CA ASP A 163 -41.45 19.59 -22.82
C ASP A 163 -40.12 18.82 -22.64
N PRO A 164 -39.53 18.29 -23.72
CA PRO A 164 -38.25 17.60 -23.63
C PRO A 164 -37.20 18.57 -23.06
N ASP A 165 -36.41 18.10 -22.09
CA ASP A 165 -35.21 18.84 -21.66
C ASP A 165 -34.31 19.02 -22.89
N GLU A 166 -33.79 20.24 -23.13
CA GLU A 166 -32.97 20.55 -24.32
C GLU A 166 -31.67 19.71 -24.34
N GLU A 167 -31.14 19.38 -23.16
CA GLU A 167 -29.99 18.50 -22.98
C GLU A 167 -30.33 17.33 -22.04
N PRO A 168 -30.09 16.07 -22.45
CA PRO A 168 -30.37 14.92 -21.61
C PRO A 168 -29.40 14.84 -20.41
N PRO A 169 -29.89 14.46 -19.22
CA PRO A 169 -29.05 14.20 -18.06
C PRO A 169 -27.91 13.22 -18.35
N VAL A 170 -26.72 13.46 -17.79
CA VAL A 170 -25.54 12.60 -17.96
C VAL A 170 -25.36 11.70 -16.75
N ALA A 171 -25.38 10.39 -16.98
CA ALA A 171 -25.20 9.41 -15.93
C ALA A 171 -23.72 8.98 -15.77
N THR A 172 -23.33 8.74 -14.53
CA THR A 172 -22.04 8.16 -14.13
C THR A 172 -22.30 6.99 -13.18
N VAL A 173 -21.73 5.81 -13.49
CA VAL A 173 -21.78 4.65 -12.60
C VAL A 173 -20.62 4.73 -11.61
N LEU A 174 -20.95 4.60 -10.32
CA LEU A 174 -19.98 4.58 -9.24
C LEU A 174 -19.61 3.12 -8.91
N LEU A 175 -18.32 2.83 -8.97
CA LEU A 175 -17.75 1.51 -8.75
C LEU A 175 -16.76 1.55 -7.58
N GLU A 176 -16.60 0.43 -6.90
CA GLU A 176 -15.59 0.27 -5.85
C GLU A 176 -14.91 -1.09 -6.00
N ASP A 177 -13.58 -1.12 -5.93
CA ASP A 177 -12.85 -2.40 -5.96
C ASP A 177 -12.87 -3.14 -4.63
N ARG A 178 -12.18 -4.29 -4.58
CA ARG A 178 -12.08 -5.08 -3.35
C ARG A 178 -11.26 -4.42 -2.24
N TYR A 179 -10.46 -3.42 -2.56
CA TYR A 179 -9.64 -2.67 -1.62
C TYR A 179 -10.40 -1.45 -1.04
N GLY A 180 -11.54 -1.10 -1.64
CA GLY A 180 -12.35 0.03 -1.23
C GLY A 180 -11.99 1.32 -1.98
N LEU A 181 -11.24 1.24 -3.09
CA LEU A 181 -10.94 2.39 -3.93
C LEU A 181 -12.14 2.72 -4.83
N PRO A 182 -12.58 3.99 -4.86
CA PRO A 182 -13.69 4.42 -5.69
C PRO A 182 -13.26 4.63 -7.15
N TYR A 183 -14.15 4.32 -8.08
CA TYR A 183 -14.00 4.59 -9.52
C TYR A 183 -15.29 5.18 -10.07
N ARG A 184 -15.16 6.10 -11.02
CA ARG A 184 -16.29 6.71 -11.74
C ARG A 184 -16.22 6.27 -13.21
N ALA A 185 -17.31 5.71 -13.71
CA ALA A 185 -17.43 5.30 -15.10
C ALA A 185 -18.54 6.10 -15.76
N LEU A 186 -18.17 6.99 -16.69
CA LEU A 186 -19.13 7.78 -17.46
C LEU A 186 -20.03 6.82 -18.27
N ALA A 187 -21.33 6.86 -18.01
CA ALA A 187 -22.32 6.06 -18.72
C ALA A 187 -22.87 6.80 -19.95
N GLY A 188 -22.83 8.14 -19.94
CA GLY A 188 -23.31 8.99 -21.02
C GLY A 188 -24.73 9.52 -20.78
N PRO A 189 -25.35 10.15 -21.78
CA PRO A 189 -26.67 10.76 -21.64
C PRO A 189 -27.79 9.72 -21.47
N VAL A 190 -28.77 10.03 -20.62
CA VAL A 190 -29.97 9.24 -20.38
C VAL A 190 -31.20 10.13 -20.63
N PRO A 191 -31.88 9.99 -21.80
CA PRO A 191 -33.07 10.77 -22.10
C PRO A 191 -34.18 10.59 -21.08
N VAL A 192 -34.98 11.65 -20.88
CA VAL A 192 -36.13 11.69 -19.96
C VAL A 192 -37.43 11.28 -20.69
N ASP A 193 -37.35 10.23 -21.51
CA ASP A 193 -38.47 9.73 -22.34
C ASP A 193 -39.11 8.44 -21.77
N GLY A 194 -38.62 7.95 -20.63
CA GLY A 194 -39.01 6.67 -20.04
C GLY A 194 -38.47 5.44 -20.79
N GLY A 195 -37.64 5.61 -21.81
CA GLY A 195 -36.91 4.52 -22.46
C GLY A 195 -35.77 4.00 -21.58
N PRO A 196 -35.55 2.67 -21.50
CA PRO A 196 -34.32 2.15 -20.90
C PRO A 196 -33.12 2.40 -21.82
N VAL A 197 -32.07 2.99 -21.28
CA VAL A 197 -30.75 3.17 -21.92
C VAL A 197 -29.81 2.09 -21.43
N ALA A 198 -29.36 1.23 -22.35
CA ALA A 198 -28.38 0.19 -22.06
C ALA A 198 -26.99 0.80 -21.88
N VAL A 199 -26.47 0.71 -20.66
CA VAL A 199 -25.12 1.15 -20.26
C VAL A 199 -24.16 -0.03 -20.29
N SER A 200 -22.97 0.18 -20.81
CA SER A 200 -21.91 -0.84 -20.87
C SER A 200 -20.57 -0.27 -20.42
N VAL A 201 -20.10 -0.69 -19.25
CA VAL A 201 -18.83 -0.23 -18.66
C VAL A 201 -17.80 -1.35 -18.70
N PRO A 202 -16.61 -1.15 -19.31
CA PRO A 202 -15.52 -2.13 -19.23
C PRO A 202 -14.96 -2.18 -17.80
N VAL A 203 -14.71 -3.38 -17.30
CA VAL A 203 -14.24 -3.61 -15.92
C VAL A 203 -13.11 -4.63 -15.88
N SER A 204 -12.25 -4.54 -14.88
CA SER A 204 -11.20 -5.52 -14.64
C SER A 204 -11.75 -6.81 -14.01
N ALA A 205 -11.43 -7.94 -14.63
CA ALA A 205 -11.68 -9.28 -14.08
C ALA A 205 -11.00 -9.50 -12.73
N ASN A 206 -9.91 -8.77 -12.47
CA ASN A 206 -9.10 -8.85 -11.28
C ASN A 206 -9.45 -7.77 -10.25
N GLY A 207 -10.33 -6.82 -10.56
CA GLY A 207 -10.67 -5.73 -9.64
C GLY A 207 -11.62 -6.16 -8.51
N GLY A 208 -12.43 -7.20 -8.76
CA GLY A 208 -13.50 -7.60 -7.83
C GLY A 208 -14.44 -6.43 -7.53
N LEU A 209 -14.82 -5.68 -8.57
CA LEU A 209 -15.61 -4.46 -8.42
C LEU A 209 -17.01 -4.71 -7.86
N ALA A 210 -17.60 -3.68 -7.28
CA ALA A 210 -19.00 -3.60 -6.92
C ALA A 210 -19.62 -2.31 -7.48
N VAL A 211 -20.86 -2.35 -7.93
CA VAL A 211 -21.64 -1.14 -8.25
C VAL A 211 -22.14 -0.55 -6.95
N THR A 212 -21.64 0.63 -6.60
CA THR A 212 -21.95 1.30 -5.33
C THR A 212 -22.83 2.53 -5.50
N GLY A 213 -23.10 2.97 -6.73
CA GLY A 213 -23.95 4.13 -6.98
C GLY A 213 -24.17 4.44 -8.44
N VAL A 214 -25.10 5.37 -8.66
CA VAL A 214 -25.32 6.08 -9.91
C VAL A 214 -25.44 7.55 -9.56
N GLU A 215 -24.75 8.37 -10.31
CA GLU A 215 -24.85 9.83 -10.26
C GLU A 215 -25.40 10.33 -11.58
N VAL A 216 -26.26 11.33 -11.53
CA VAL A 216 -26.88 11.94 -12.70
C VAL A 216 -26.74 13.44 -12.55
N ASP A 217 -26.03 14.04 -13.50
CA ASP A 217 -25.85 15.49 -13.59
C ASP A 217 -26.74 16.03 -14.71
N ALA A 218 -27.45 17.12 -14.44
CA ALA A 218 -28.31 17.79 -15.40
C ALA A 218 -28.37 19.29 -15.10
N ASN A 219 -28.65 20.10 -16.11
CA ASN A 219 -29.01 21.49 -15.89
C ASN A 219 -30.46 21.54 -15.42
N PRO A 220 -30.77 22.18 -14.28
CA PRO A 220 -32.15 22.40 -13.88
C PRO A 220 -32.91 23.18 -14.95
N PRO A 221 -34.22 22.91 -15.15
CA PRO A 221 -35.04 23.69 -16.07
C PRO A 221 -35.22 25.13 -15.57
N SER A 222 -35.31 26.09 -16.49
CA SER A 222 -35.52 27.51 -16.13
C SER A 222 -36.99 27.87 -15.85
N ASP A 223 -37.94 27.05 -16.31
CA ASP A 223 -39.37 27.36 -16.20
C ASP A 223 -39.95 26.96 -14.84
N ARG A 224 -39.82 25.68 -14.46
CA ARG A 224 -40.37 25.13 -13.22
C ARG A 224 -39.74 23.79 -12.86
N ALA A 225 -39.77 23.50 -11.56
CA ALA A 225 -39.31 22.22 -11.04
C ALA A 225 -40.16 21.07 -11.60
N ARG A 226 -39.48 20.00 -11.99
CA ARG A 226 -40.07 18.78 -12.54
C ARG A 226 -39.79 17.64 -11.56
N GLN A 227 -40.76 16.75 -11.39
CA GLN A 227 -40.49 15.48 -10.73
C GLN A 227 -40.07 14.46 -11.78
N GLN A 228 -38.91 13.86 -11.58
CA GLN A 228 -38.37 12.81 -12.44
C GLN A 228 -38.11 11.54 -11.60
N ARG A 229 -38.16 10.38 -12.25
CA ARG A 229 -37.89 9.08 -11.63
C ARG A 229 -36.72 8.40 -12.33
N LEU A 230 -35.63 8.19 -11.60
CA LEU A 230 -34.52 7.35 -12.04
C LEU A 230 -34.74 5.91 -11.55
N SER A 231 -34.60 4.94 -12.45
CA SER A 231 -34.58 3.52 -12.10
C SER A 231 -33.43 2.80 -12.79
N MET A 232 -32.87 1.81 -12.09
CA MET A 232 -31.83 0.91 -12.61
C MET A 232 -32.36 -0.52 -12.69
N SER A 233 -32.17 -1.17 -13.83
CA SER A 233 -32.62 -2.54 -14.08
C SER A 233 -31.60 -3.38 -14.84
N ASP A 234 -31.88 -4.68 -14.97
CA ASP A 234 -31.15 -5.64 -15.80
C ASP A 234 -29.62 -5.63 -15.63
N VAL A 235 -29.16 -5.57 -14.37
CA VAL A 235 -27.73 -5.57 -14.04
C VAL A 235 -27.13 -6.94 -14.34
N ARG A 236 -26.23 -6.98 -15.32
CA ARG A 236 -25.55 -8.16 -15.83
C ARG A 236 -24.06 -7.92 -15.98
N VAL A 237 -23.29 -8.99 -16.03
CA VAL A 237 -21.87 -8.95 -16.37
C VAL A 237 -21.58 -9.88 -17.53
N VAL A 238 -20.59 -9.51 -18.34
CA VAL A 238 -19.92 -10.42 -19.26
C VAL A 238 -18.67 -10.94 -18.56
N THR A 239 -18.46 -12.25 -18.57
CA THR A 239 -17.24 -12.87 -18.04
C THR A 239 -16.15 -12.97 -19.12
N GLY A 240 -14.92 -13.32 -18.73
CA GLY A 240 -13.83 -13.60 -19.68
C GLY A 240 -14.14 -14.69 -20.72
N SER A 241 -15.12 -15.58 -20.46
CA SER A 241 -15.58 -16.59 -21.42
C SER A 241 -16.63 -16.06 -22.41
N GLY A 242 -17.01 -14.78 -22.31
CA GLY A 242 -18.08 -14.16 -23.10
C GLY A 242 -19.49 -14.47 -22.59
N ALA A 243 -19.64 -15.22 -21.50
CA ALA A 243 -20.95 -15.57 -20.96
C ALA A 243 -21.56 -14.39 -20.20
N GLU A 244 -22.84 -14.11 -20.42
CA GLU A 244 -23.58 -13.16 -19.61
C GLU A 244 -24.14 -13.82 -18.35
N ARG A 245 -24.02 -13.12 -17.21
CA ARG A 245 -24.57 -13.56 -15.94
C ARG A 245 -25.29 -12.41 -15.23
N PRO A 246 -26.47 -12.64 -14.65
CA PRO A 246 -27.11 -11.63 -13.83
C PRO A 246 -26.28 -11.35 -12.57
N VAL A 247 -26.30 -10.09 -12.12
CA VAL A 247 -25.75 -9.69 -10.83
C VAL A 247 -26.89 -9.70 -9.82
N ALA A 248 -26.81 -10.61 -8.84
CA ALA A 248 -27.86 -10.75 -7.85
C ALA A 248 -27.89 -9.52 -6.93
N ALA A 249 -29.00 -8.77 -6.95
CA ALA A 249 -29.30 -7.80 -5.91
C ALA A 249 -29.67 -8.55 -4.64
N SER A 250 -28.75 -8.63 -3.68
CA SER A 250 -29.09 -9.22 -2.38
C SER A 250 -30.14 -8.34 -1.69
N GLY A 251 -31.16 -8.92 -1.06
CA GLY A 251 -32.19 -8.16 -0.34
C GLY A 251 -31.65 -7.34 0.84
N ALA A 252 -30.37 -7.51 1.18
CA ALA A 252 -29.66 -6.74 2.19
C ALA A 252 -29.12 -5.40 1.67
N VAL A 253 -28.99 -5.21 0.36
CA VAL A 253 -28.52 -3.93 -0.21
C VAL A 253 -29.63 -2.89 -0.06
N ARG A 254 -29.32 -1.80 0.64
CA ARG A 254 -30.15 -0.61 0.70
C ARG A 254 -29.47 0.49 -0.12
N TRP A 255 -30.29 1.38 -0.66
CA TRP A 255 -29.85 2.53 -1.43
C TRP A 255 -30.41 3.78 -0.76
N ASP A 256 -29.60 4.82 -0.73
CA ASP A 256 -29.97 6.16 -0.30
C ASP A 256 -29.68 7.14 -1.44
N ALA A 257 -30.47 8.20 -1.50
CA ALA A 257 -30.37 9.19 -2.56
C ALA A 257 -30.38 10.60 -1.97
N THR A 258 -29.61 11.48 -2.59
CA THR A 258 -29.50 12.90 -2.26
C THR A 258 -29.43 13.72 -3.55
N THR A 259 -29.95 14.94 -3.50
CA THR A 259 -29.82 15.94 -4.56
C THR A 259 -29.00 17.11 -4.05
N ALA A 260 -28.23 17.71 -4.94
CA ALA A 260 -27.48 18.93 -4.67
C ALA A 260 -27.46 19.81 -5.92
N PHE A 261 -27.37 21.12 -5.72
CA PHE A 261 -27.27 22.12 -6.76
C PHE A 261 -25.96 22.86 -6.58
N THR A 262 -25.20 23.01 -7.66
CA THR A 262 -23.91 23.71 -7.65
C THR A 262 -24.00 24.96 -8.50
N GLU A 263 -23.69 26.11 -7.91
CA GLU A 263 -23.67 27.45 -8.51
C GLU A 263 -22.41 28.17 -8.01
N ALA A 264 -21.54 28.69 -8.89
CA ALA A 264 -20.22 29.27 -8.52
C ALA A 264 -19.41 28.49 -7.47
N ALA A 265 -19.39 27.17 -7.57
CA ALA A 265 -18.73 26.25 -6.61
C ALA A 265 -19.34 26.25 -5.19
N GLU A 266 -20.44 26.95 -4.96
CA GLU A 266 -21.29 26.76 -3.79
C GLU A 266 -22.23 25.57 -4.03
N VAL A 267 -22.25 24.62 -3.08
CA VAL A 267 -23.12 23.43 -3.15
C VAL A 267 -24.25 23.60 -2.16
N ARG A 268 -25.49 23.62 -2.66
CA ARG A 268 -26.71 23.70 -1.85
C ARG A 268 -27.47 22.37 -1.90
N PRO A 269 -27.94 21.83 -0.76
CA PRO A 269 -28.71 20.60 -0.76
C PRO A 269 -30.10 20.81 -1.38
N GLY A 270 -30.53 19.85 -2.20
CA GLY A 270 -31.88 19.81 -2.78
C GLY A 270 -32.89 19.05 -1.92
N ALA A 271 -34.13 18.97 -2.43
CA ALA A 271 -35.18 18.18 -1.79
C ALA A 271 -34.83 16.69 -1.78
N ARG A 272 -34.97 16.02 -0.63
CA ARG A 272 -34.60 14.61 -0.46
C ARG A 272 -35.41 13.71 -1.42
N PRO A 273 -34.74 12.92 -2.28
CA PRO A 273 -35.44 11.98 -3.15
C PRO A 273 -36.26 10.93 -2.39
N VAL A 274 -37.36 10.51 -3.01
CA VAL A 274 -38.30 9.52 -2.46
C VAL A 274 -38.09 8.19 -3.15
N ARG A 275 -37.94 7.11 -2.37
CA ARG A 275 -37.82 5.75 -2.89
C ARG A 275 -39.18 5.22 -3.35
N ASN A 276 -39.28 4.70 -4.57
CA ASN A 276 -40.56 4.23 -5.14
C ASN A 276 -40.82 2.72 -4.97
N GLY A 277 -39.76 1.91 -4.84
CA GLY A 277 -39.86 0.44 -4.83
C GLY A 277 -39.14 -0.21 -3.65
N THR A 278 -39.47 -1.48 -3.40
CA THR A 278 -38.77 -2.33 -2.40
C THR A 278 -37.67 -3.20 -3.02
N SER A 279 -37.44 -3.08 -4.33
CA SER A 279 -36.39 -3.83 -5.04
C SER A 279 -35.01 -3.55 -4.43
N GLY A 280 -34.08 -4.49 -4.59
CA GLY A 280 -32.68 -4.30 -4.18
C GLY A 280 -31.89 -3.39 -5.12
N LEU A 281 -32.54 -2.70 -6.07
CA LEU A 281 -31.94 -1.82 -7.06
C LEU A 281 -32.42 -0.36 -6.85
N PRO A 282 -31.64 0.64 -7.31
CA PRO A 282 -32.03 2.05 -7.34
C PRO A 282 -33.37 2.29 -8.06
N ASP A 283 -34.28 2.97 -7.36
CA ASP A 283 -35.56 3.43 -7.90
C ASP A 283 -36.08 4.61 -7.06
N PHE A 284 -35.83 5.83 -7.54
CA PHE A 284 -36.07 7.06 -6.78
C PHE A 284 -36.71 8.14 -7.64
N THR A 285 -37.65 8.86 -7.04
CA THR A 285 -38.20 10.10 -7.56
C THR A 285 -37.48 11.28 -6.92
N TYR A 286 -37.07 12.24 -7.73
CA TYR A 286 -36.36 13.43 -7.31
C TYR A 286 -36.94 14.67 -7.99
N ASP A 287 -36.63 15.82 -7.42
CA ASP A 287 -36.99 17.12 -7.94
C ASP A 287 -35.78 17.69 -8.72
N THR A 288 -36.01 18.17 -9.94
CA THR A 288 -34.95 18.73 -10.80
C THR A 288 -34.45 20.08 -10.32
N GLY A 289 -35.14 20.73 -9.37
CA GLY A 289 -34.93 22.13 -9.06
C GLY A 289 -35.37 23.04 -10.20
N VAL A 290 -35.06 24.33 -10.04
CA VAL A 290 -35.24 25.38 -11.05
C VAL A 290 -33.95 26.17 -11.12
N ASP A 291 -33.52 26.50 -12.33
CA ASP A 291 -32.46 27.46 -12.56
C ASP A 291 -33.06 28.87 -12.58
N ASP A 292 -32.47 29.80 -11.82
CA ASP A 292 -32.94 31.19 -11.78
C ASP A 292 -32.28 31.97 -12.92
N GLU A 293 -33.03 32.26 -13.99
CA GLU A 293 -32.52 32.97 -15.19
C GLU A 293 -31.94 34.36 -14.88
N GLU A 294 -32.20 34.95 -13.70
CA GLU A 294 -31.60 36.21 -13.28
C GLU A 294 -30.12 36.05 -12.87
N SER A 295 -29.67 34.82 -12.59
CA SER A 295 -28.26 34.45 -12.36
C SER A 295 -27.54 34.19 -13.68
N TRP A 296 -26.37 34.81 -13.87
CA TRP A 296 -25.51 34.56 -15.05
C TRP A 296 -24.61 33.33 -14.88
N GLU A 297 -24.71 32.63 -13.76
CA GLU A 297 -23.86 31.49 -13.42
C GLU A 297 -24.61 30.17 -13.68
N PRO A 298 -24.02 29.22 -14.41
CA PRO A 298 -24.71 27.97 -14.73
C PRO A 298 -24.91 27.15 -13.46
N VAL A 299 -26.14 26.70 -13.24
CA VAL A 299 -26.48 25.77 -12.15
C VAL A 299 -26.42 24.33 -12.65
N THR A 300 -25.70 23.47 -11.93
CA THR A 300 -25.72 22.03 -12.17
C THR A 300 -26.45 21.32 -11.04
N GLY A 301 -27.51 20.59 -11.37
CA GLY A 301 -28.22 19.68 -10.47
C GLY A 301 -27.62 18.28 -10.52
N THR A 302 -27.25 17.74 -9.37
CA THR A 302 -26.71 16.38 -9.21
C THR A 302 -27.66 15.53 -8.37
N LEU A 303 -28.22 14.48 -8.96
CA LEU A 303 -28.81 13.37 -8.23
C LEU A 303 -27.74 12.32 -7.97
N ARG A 304 -27.51 11.98 -6.70
CA ARG A 304 -26.61 10.92 -6.31
C ARG A 304 -27.37 9.82 -5.57
N ILE A 305 -27.33 8.61 -6.11
CA ILE A 305 -27.87 7.40 -5.46
C ILE A 305 -26.71 6.49 -5.12
N THR A 306 -26.56 6.15 -3.84
CA THR A 306 -25.47 5.30 -3.35
C THR A 306 -25.98 4.17 -2.49
N ALA A 307 -25.27 3.05 -2.50
CA ALA A 307 -25.55 1.95 -1.61
C ALA A 307 -25.29 2.40 -0.18
N ALA A 308 -26.23 2.12 0.71
CA ALA A 308 -26.14 2.46 2.12
C ALA A 308 -24.89 1.80 2.72
N ARG A 309 -24.14 2.59 3.48
CA ARG A 309 -22.91 2.17 4.15
C ARG A 309 -23.12 2.17 5.66
N PRO A 310 -22.50 1.24 6.40
CA PRO A 310 -22.37 1.39 7.83
C PRO A 310 -21.65 2.70 8.15
N LYS A 311 -21.98 3.30 9.30
CA LYS A 311 -21.26 4.47 9.80
C LYS A 311 -19.76 4.16 9.85
N ALA A 312 -18.95 5.01 9.21
CA ALA A 312 -17.51 4.86 9.24
C ALA A 312 -16.98 4.96 10.68
N ALA A 313 -16.14 4.00 11.06
CA ALA A 313 -15.44 4.04 12.34
C ALA A 313 -14.43 5.19 12.37
N ALA A 314 -14.00 5.61 13.56
CA ALA A 314 -12.91 6.56 13.69
C ALA A 314 -11.62 5.97 13.11
N VAL A 315 -10.95 6.73 12.24
CA VAL A 315 -9.66 6.32 11.66
C VAL A 315 -8.60 6.37 12.75
N LYS A 316 -7.81 5.33 12.87
CA LYS A 316 -6.69 5.24 13.81
C LYS A 316 -5.37 5.34 13.06
N ALA A 317 -4.36 5.85 13.74
CA ALA A 317 -3.01 6.02 13.19
C ALA A 317 -1.95 5.43 14.11
N VAL A 318 -0.89 4.89 13.52
CA VAL A 318 0.39 4.64 14.20
C VAL A 318 1.30 5.83 13.91
N ALA A 319 1.83 6.45 14.96
CA ALA A 319 2.74 7.59 14.83
C ALA A 319 4.19 7.19 15.12
N THR A 320 5.15 7.81 14.44
CA THR A 320 6.54 7.69 14.89
C THR A 320 6.77 8.50 16.16
N ASP A 321 7.73 8.09 16.98
CA ASP A 321 8.11 8.85 18.18
C ASP A 321 8.59 10.27 17.80
N ALA A 322 9.20 10.42 16.61
CA ALA A 322 9.59 11.73 16.07
C ALA A 322 8.37 12.62 15.78
N TYR A 323 7.31 12.05 15.19
CA TYR A 323 6.07 12.78 14.94
C TYR A 323 5.45 13.29 16.24
N LEU A 324 5.32 12.41 17.25
CA LEU A 324 4.75 12.76 18.55
C LEU A 324 5.54 13.89 19.23
N ARG A 325 6.88 13.80 19.25
CA ARG A 325 7.75 14.83 19.83
C ARG A 325 7.65 16.16 19.09
N ASN A 326 7.68 16.14 17.75
CA ASN A 326 7.73 17.35 16.93
C ASN A 326 6.38 18.09 16.89
N THR A 327 5.27 17.37 17.02
CA THR A 327 3.91 17.94 17.06
C THR A 327 3.39 18.17 18.48
N ASN A 328 4.14 17.74 19.50
CA ASN A 328 3.69 17.70 20.90
C ASN A 328 2.37 16.95 21.09
N ALA A 329 2.10 15.96 20.23
CA ALA A 329 0.91 15.10 20.28
C ALA A 329 1.15 13.88 21.18
N LYS A 330 0.06 13.31 21.69
CA LYS A 330 0.05 12.12 22.55
C LYS A 330 -0.84 11.05 21.97
N LEU A 331 -0.60 9.80 22.39
CA LEU A 331 -1.52 8.72 22.11
C LEU A 331 -2.90 9.03 22.71
N GLY A 332 -3.95 8.78 21.94
CA GLY A 332 -5.34 9.15 22.21
C GLY A 332 -5.75 10.50 21.62
N ASP A 333 -4.81 11.35 21.20
CA ASP A 333 -5.16 12.62 20.57
C ASP A 333 -5.80 12.39 19.21
N GLY A 334 -6.83 13.18 18.92
CA GLY A 334 -7.34 13.34 17.57
C GLY A 334 -6.56 14.42 16.84
N ILE A 335 -6.15 14.15 15.61
CA ILE A 335 -5.48 15.11 14.73
C ILE A 335 -6.18 15.12 13.37
N ASP A 336 -6.17 16.25 12.70
CA ASP A 336 -6.68 16.37 11.33
C ASP A 336 -5.52 16.29 10.35
N ILE A 337 -5.63 15.35 9.40
CA ILE A 337 -4.65 15.18 8.33
C ILE A 337 -5.34 15.43 6.99
N THR A 338 -4.60 15.96 6.02
CA THR A 338 -5.13 16.19 4.67
C THR A 338 -4.59 15.14 3.71
N LEU A 339 -5.48 14.40 3.07
CA LEU A 339 -5.16 13.34 2.10
C LEU A 339 -5.93 13.61 0.81
N ALA A 340 -5.23 13.78 -0.31
CA ALA A 340 -5.83 14.13 -1.60
C ALA A 340 -6.82 15.31 -1.52
N GLY A 341 -6.46 16.35 -0.76
CA GLY A 341 -7.32 17.52 -0.53
C GLY A 341 -8.47 17.31 0.47
N ASN A 342 -8.61 16.12 1.05
CA ASN A 342 -9.66 15.80 2.01
C ASN A 342 -9.11 15.79 3.45
N THR A 343 -9.75 16.54 4.34
CA THR A 343 -9.42 16.50 5.77
C THR A 343 -10.03 15.27 6.45
N VAL A 344 -9.20 14.44 7.06
CA VAL A 344 -9.60 13.23 7.79
C VAL A 344 -9.12 13.35 9.24
N ARG A 345 -10.05 13.23 10.17
CA ARG A 345 -9.75 13.16 11.60
C ARG A 345 -9.23 11.77 11.94
N VAL A 346 -8.03 11.66 12.48
CA VAL A 346 -7.41 10.39 12.90
C VAL A 346 -7.08 10.43 14.39
N THR A 347 -7.19 9.29 15.06
CA THR A 347 -6.80 9.14 16.47
C THR A 347 -5.47 8.41 16.56
N LEU A 348 -4.50 8.98 17.29
CA LEU A 348 -3.17 8.38 17.47
C LEU A 348 -3.28 7.18 18.42
N ALA A 349 -3.24 5.96 17.87
CA ALA A 349 -3.54 4.75 18.63
C ALA A 349 -2.28 4.09 19.21
N GLU A 350 -1.19 4.08 18.45
CA GLU A 350 0.06 3.40 18.80
C GLU A 350 1.28 4.22 18.35
N SER A 351 2.43 3.96 18.96
CA SER A 351 3.70 4.57 18.54
C SER A 351 4.77 3.55 18.15
N VAL A 352 5.63 3.96 17.24
CA VAL A 352 6.79 3.19 16.78
C VAL A 352 8.01 4.10 16.72
N ARG A 353 9.21 3.53 16.88
CA ARG A 353 10.46 4.29 16.76
C ARG A 353 10.61 4.88 15.38
N GLN A 354 10.32 4.08 14.35
CA GLN A 354 10.41 4.47 12.94
C GLN A 354 9.48 3.60 12.08
N LEU A 355 8.94 4.18 11.01
CA LEU A 355 8.17 3.45 10.00
C LEU A 355 9.06 3.14 8.79
N PRO A 356 9.11 1.89 8.30
CA PRO A 356 9.79 1.58 7.05
C PRO A 356 9.30 2.47 5.90
N THR A 357 10.18 2.75 4.95
CA THR A 357 9.98 3.65 3.80
C THR A 357 9.86 5.13 4.16
N THR A 358 10.08 5.52 5.43
CA THR A 358 9.95 6.91 5.89
C THR A 358 11.22 7.45 6.54
N GLY A 359 11.28 8.77 6.76
CA GLY A 359 12.42 9.44 7.39
C GLY A 359 13.61 9.64 6.43
N THR A 360 13.38 9.51 5.13
CA THR A 360 14.37 9.72 4.07
C THR A 360 14.04 10.97 3.26
N VAL A 361 13.51 12.02 3.91
CA VAL A 361 13.01 13.24 3.23
C VAL A 361 14.06 13.71 2.22
N LYS A 362 13.78 13.49 0.94
CA LYS A 362 14.54 14.08 -0.16
C LYS A 362 14.08 15.53 -0.26
N PRO A 363 14.98 16.49 -0.51
CA PRO A 363 14.58 17.88 -0.71
C PRO A 363 13.54 17.93 -1.83
N SER A 364 12.31 18.37 -1.55
CA SER A 364 11.43 18.81 -2.63
C SER A 364 12.03 20.08 -3.22
N GLU A 365 12.07 20.19 -4.55
CA GLU A 365 12.44 21.45 -5.22
C GLU A 365 11.51 22.57 -4.74
N GLY A 366 12.04 23.51 -3.93
CA GLY A 366 11.34 24.77 -3.62
C GLY A 366 11.51 25.33 -2.21
N LYS A 367 11.91 24.55 -1.20
CA LYS A 367 12.28 25.03 0.15
C LYS A 367 13.05 23.91 0.84
N ASP A 368 14.21 24.20 1.43
CA ASP A 368 14.87 23.25 2.33
C ASP A 368 13.92 22.95 3.51
N PRO A 369 13.35 21.74 3.63
CA PRO A 369 12.55 21.42 4.80
C PRO A 369 13.44 21.52 6.05
N ALA A 370 12.93 22.14 7.11
CA ALA A 370 13.68 22.41 8.34
C ALA A 370 14.03 21.15 9.16
N GLY A 371 13.80 19.97 8.60
CA GLY A 371 14.09 18.66 9.18
C GLY A 371 12.95 17.65 9.02
N ASP A 372 13.23 16.41 9.43
CA ASP A 372 12.28 15.30 9.50
C ASP A 372 11.19 15.56 10.55
N GLY A 373 9.94 15.63 10.10
CA GLY A 373 8.75 15.81 10.92
C GLY A 373 8.23 14.51 11.56
N GLY A 374 8.80 13.35 11.20
CA GLY A 374 8.31 12.03 11.57
C GLY A 374 7.32 11.49 10.53
N ALA A 375 6.54 10.48 10.92
CA ALA A 375 5.59 9.85 10.01
C ALA A 375 4.35 9.30 10.71
N LEU A 376 3.27 9.13 9.93
CA LEU A 376 2.02 8.50 10.32
C LEU A 376 1.67 7.36 9.36
N LEU A 377 1.25 6.22 9.91
CA LEU A 377 0.63 5.13 9.17
C LEU A 377 -0.86 5.07 9.51
N VAL A 378 -1.72 5.11 8.50
CA VAL A 378 -3.17 4.93 8.64
C VAL A 378 -3.64 3.80 7.72
N ASP A 379 -4.77 3.18 8.06
CA ASP A 379 -5.36 2.18 7.19
C ASP A 379 -6.12 2.85 6.03
N LEU A 380 -5.75 2.52 4.80
CA LEU A 380 -6.35 3.11 3.60
C LEU A 380 -7.85 2.80 3.50
N ARG A 381 -8.30 1.62 3.92
CA ARG A 381 -9.70 1.23 3.86
C ARG A 381 -10.53 1.97 4.90
N ALA A 382 -9.97 2.25 6.08
CA ALA A 382 -10.62 3.13 7.06
C ALA A 382 -10.79 4.56 6.49
N VAL A 383 -9.77 5.07 5.80
CA VAL A 383 -9.83 6.38 5.12
C VAL A 383 -10.91 6.39 4.04
N THR A 384 -10.92 5.42 3.13
CA THR A 384 -11.92 5.37 2.04
C THR A 384 -13.35 5.20 2.57
N GLN A 385 -13.55 4.48 3.68
CA GLN A 385 -14.86 4.40 4.34
C GLN A 385 -15.37 5.77 4.83
N VAL A 386 -14.49 6.60 5.40
CA VAL A 386 -14.85 7.98 5.81
C VAL A 386 -15.15 8.84 4.59
N LEU A 387 -14.30 8.80 3.56
CA LEU A 387 -14.47 9.62 2.36
C LEU A 387 -15.71 9.22 1.56
N ALA A 388 -16.10 7.94 1.55
CA ALA A 388 -17.28 7.45 0.83
C ALA A 388 -18.62 8.07 1.28
N HIS A 389 -18.67 8.68 2.48
CA HIS A 389 -19.84 9.41 2.97
C HIS A 389 -19.88 10.88 2.51
N ARG A 390 -18.87 11.35 1.78
CA ARG A 390 -18.74 12.72 1.30
C ARG A 390 -18.89 12.72 -0.23
N PRO A 391 -19.83 13.50 -0.81
CA PRO A 391 -20.16 13.39 -2.24
C PRO A 391 -18.96 13.56 -3.19
N THR A 392 -18.07 14.52 -2.94
CA THR A 392 -16.96 14.86 -3.84
C THR A 392 -15.61 14.29 -3.42
N ALA A 393 -15.54 13.63 -2.26
CA ALA A 393 -14.28 13.13 -1.74
C ALA A 393 -13.84 11.87 -2.50
N THR A 394 -12.61 11.89 -3.00
CA THR A 394 -11.96 10.74 -3.61
C THR A 394 -10.52 10.64 -3.15
N ILE A 395 -9.97 9.43 -3.22
CA ILE A 395 -8.57 9.15 -3.00
C ILE A 395 -8.18 8.00 -3.93
N GLU A 396 -7.05 8.17 -4.62
CA GLU A 396 -6.50 7.17 -5.53
C GLU A 396 -5.24 6.58 -4.92
N ALA A 397 -4.91 5.34 -5.26
CA ALA A 397 -3.64 4.75 -4.81
C ALA A 397 -2.48 5.36 -5.61
N THR A 398 -1.51 5.93 -4.91
CA THR A 398 -0.27 6.46 -5.52
C THR A 398 0.81 5.38 -5.62
N GLU A 399 0.79 4.39 -4.72
CA GLU A 399 1.76 3.30 -4.68
C GLU A 399 1.05 1.93 -4.56
N TRP A 400 1.74 0.88 -4.98
CA TRP A 400 1.32 -0.51 -4.78
C TRP A 400 2.44 -1.35 -4.20
N TRP A 401 2.14 -2.02 -3.09
CA TRP A 401 3.07 -2.84 -2.33
C TRP A 401 2.76 -4.29 -2.62
N LEU A 402 3.69 -4.99 -3.28
CA LEU A 402 3.50 -6.35 -3.77
C LEU A 402 4.35 -7.31 -2.96
N SER A 403 3.67 -8.25 -2.34
CA SER A 403 4.30 -9.34 -1.61
C SER A 403 4.40 -10.55 -2.52
N THR A 404 5.61 -11.04 -2.71
CA THR A 404 5.92 -12.08 -3.69
C THR A 404 6.19 -13.42 -3.04
N ALA A 405 6.03 -14.51 -3.79
CA ALA A 405 6.56 -15.80 -3.35
C ALA A 405 8.10 -15.72 -3.20
N PRO A 406 8.71 -16.51 -2.30
CA PRO A 406 10.17 -16.52 -2.15
C PRO A 406 10.85 -16.81 -3.48
N GLY A 407 11.76 -15.93 -3.91
CA GLY A 407 12.48 -16.04 -5.18
C GLY A 407 11.80 -15.40 -6.40
N ASP A 408 10.52 -15.00 -6.31
CA ASP A 408 9.76 -14.48 -7.46
C ASP A 408 9.79 -12.95 -7.61
N ALA A 409 10.50 -12.23 -6.73
CA ALA A 409 10.57 -10.77 -6.77
C ALA A 409 11.12 -10.24 -8.12
N ALA A 410 12.18 -10.86 -8.66
CA ALA A 410 12.77 -10.47 -9.94
C ALA A 410 11.81 -10.70 -11.12
N LYS A 411 11.06 -11.81 -11.09
CA LYS A 411 10.04 -12.12 -12.10
C LYS A 411 8.89 -11.12 -12.07
N THR A 412 8.42 -10.77 -10.88
CA THR A 412 7.38 -9.76 -10.66
C THR A 412 7.84 -8.39 -11.15
N ALA A 413 9.07 -8.00 -10.81
CA ALA A 413 9.66 -6.73 -11.23
C ALA A 413 9.81 -6.65 -12.76
N ALA A 414 10.27 -7.72 -13.41
CA ALA A 414 10.35 -7.78 -14.87
C ALA A 414 8.96 -7.63 -15.52
N ALA A 415 7.93 -8.27 -14.96
CA ALA A 415 6.56 -8.15 -15.45
C ALA A 415 6.01 -6.72 -15.28
N LEU A 416 6.29 -6.05 -14.16
CA LEU A 416 5.92 -4.65 -13.95
C LEU A 416 6.62 -3.72 -14.94
N ARG A 417 7.93 -3.85 -15.10
CA ARG A 417 8.73 -3.00 -16.00
C ARG A 417 8.37 -3.19 -17.48
N ALA A 418 7.73 -4.30 -17.82
CA ALA A 418 7.21 -4.57 -19.16
C ALA A 418 5.80 -4.02 -19.41
N LEU A 419 5.11 -3.50 -18.38
CA LEU A 419 3.80 -2.88 -18.56
C LEU A 419 3.95 -1.58 -19.37
N PRO A 420 2.98 -1.27 -20.25
CA PRO A 420 2.93 0.03 -20.93
C PRO A 420 2.94 1.19 -19.92
N ASP A 421 3.51 2.32 -20.34
CA ASP A 421 3.54 3.59 -19.58
C ASP A 421 4.15 3.52 -18.17
N THR A 422 4.87 2.42 -17.85
CA THR A 422 5.54 2.25 -16.56
C THR A 422 7.00 2.64 -16.68
N ASP A 423 7.45 3.61 -15.89
CA ASP A 423 8.88 3.92 -15.76
C ASP A 423 9.57 2.83 -14.92
N PRO A 424 10.57 2.11 -15.46
CA PRO A 424 11.27 1.07 -14.71
C PRO A 424 11.90 1.55 -13.39
N ALA A 425 12.21 2.85 -13.27
CA ALA A 425 12.74 3.45 -12.05
C ALA A 425 11.72 3.50 -10.90
N GLN A 426 10.43 3.44 -11.20
CA GLN A 426 9.34 3.39 -10.22
C GLN A 426 9.14 1.99 -9.62
N VAL A 427 9.77 0.96 -10.19
CA VAL A 427 9.73 -0.42 -9.70
C VAL A 427 10.88 -0.66 -8.75
N LEU A 428 10.58 -0.52 -7.45
CA LEU A 428 11.52 -0.72 -6.34
C LEU A 428 11.50 -2.18 -5.90
N VAL A 429 12.65 -2.83 -5.91
CA VAL A 429 12.77 -4.25 -5.55
C VAL A 429 13.70 -4.40 -4.36
N ARG A 430 13.22 -5.05 -3.31
CA ARG A 430 13.99 -5.26 -2.06
C ARG A 430 15.28 -6.03 -2.29
N ALA A 431 15.24 -7.08 -3.09
CA ALA A 431 16.43 -7.88 -3.42
C ALA A 431 17.49 -7.06 -4.17
N GLU A 432 17.08 -6.20 -5.10
CA GLU A 432 18.00 -5.30 -5.82
C GLU A 432 18.57 -4.22 -4.90
N ALA A 433 17.79 -3.72 -3.93
CA ALA A 433 18.27 -2.78 -2.92
C ALA A 433 19.32 -3.43 -2.01
N ALA A 434 19.07 -4.65 -1.54
CA ALA A 434 20.03 -5.41 -0.74
C ALA A 434 21.33 -5.66 -1.52
N GLN A 435 21.23 -6.01 -2.81
CA GLN A 435 22.40 -6.26 -3.64
C GLN A 435 23.23 -4.98 -3.87
N ARG A 436 22.57 -3.84 -4.15
CA ARG A 436 23.25 -2.53 -4.25
C ARG A 436 23.99 -2.14 -2.98
N LEU A 437 23.42 -2.47 -1.82
CA LEU A 437 24.00 -2.20 -0.50
C LEU A 437 25.20 -3.12 -0.18
N VAL A 438 25.17 -4.36 -0.64
CA VAL A 438 26.30 -5.31 -0.52
C VAL A 438 27.44 -4.92 -1.46
N ASP A 439 27.12 -4.49 -2.68
CA ASP A 439 28.08 -4.11 -3.71
C ASP A 439 28.66 -2.68 -3.51
N ASP A 440 28.23 -1.94 -2.48
CA ASP A 440 28.72 -0.59 -2.20
C ASP A 440 30.25 -0.62 -1.89
N PRO A 441 31.10 0.00 -2.73
CA PRO A 441 32.55 -0.05 -2.58
C PRO A 441 33.05 0.54 -1.25
N LEU A 442 32.30 1.48 -0.65
CA LEU A 442 32.66 2.06 0.66
C LEU A 442 32.48 1.04 1.80
N GLY A 443 31.54 0.11 1.64
CA GLY A 443 31.28 -0.98 2.58
C GLY A 443 32.07 -2.25 2.29
N ALA A 444 32.28 -2.60 1.02
CA ALA A 444 32.90 -3.86 0.59
C ALA A 444 34.43 -3.92 0.80
N GLY A 445 35.11 -2.77 0.81
CA GLY A 445 36.57 -2.69 0.96
C GLY A 445 37.12 -3.40 2.21
N PRO A 446 36.69 -3.04 3.43
CA PRO A 446 37.10 -3.72 4.66
C PRO A 446 36.74 -5.22 4.71
N GLN A 447 35.71 -5.65 3.96
CA GLN A 447 35.19 -7.02 4.03
C GLN A 447 35.96 -8.04 3.22
N SER A 448 36.59 -7.62 2.13
CA SER A 448 37.51 -8.50 1.38
C SER A 448 38.84 -8.70 2.15
N ALA A 449 39.25 -7.71 2.95
CA ALA A 449 40.52 -7.72 3.65
C ALA A 449 40.54 -8.65 4.88
N LEU A 450 39.50 -8.65 5.72
CA LEU A 450 39.45 -9.44 6.97
C LEU A 450 39.53 -10.97 6.79
N PRO A 451 38.74 -11.61 5.91
CA PRO A 451 38.85 -13.04 5.66
C PRO A 451 40.18 -13.39 4.98
N ALA A 452 40.70 -12.51 4.12
CA ALA A 452 42.05 -12.67 3.56
C ALA A 452 43.12 -12.66 4.66
N VAL A 453 43.03 -11.74 5.62
CA VAL A 453 43.92 -11.70 6.78
C VAL A 453 43.76 -12.94 7.65
N ALA A 454 42.54 -13.46 7.85
CA ALA A 454 42.31 -14.71 8.57
C ALA A 454 42.95 -15.92 7.86
N VAL A 455 42.84 -16.01 6.53
CA VAL A 455 43.50 -17.05 5.71
C VAL A 455 45.02 -16.94 5.81
N VAL A 456 45.57 -15.73 5.71
CA VAL A 456 47.01 -15.48 5.89
C VAL A 456 47.47 -15.86 7.30
N ALA A 457 46.72 -15.50 8.34
CA ALA A 457 47.02 -15.87 9.72
C ALA A 457 46.98 -17.38 9.94
N ALA A 458 46.02 -18.09 9.33
CA ALA A 458 45.95 -19.55 9.37
C ALA A 458 47.15 -20.21 8.66
N ALA A 459 47.56 -19.69 7.50
CA ALA A 459 48.74 -20.16 6.80
C ALA A 459 50.02 -19.95 7.63
N LEU A 460 50.18 -18.76 8.24
CA LEU A 460 51.32 -18.46 9.12
C LEU A 460 51.33 -19.35 10.37
N ALA A 461 50.16 -19.62 10.96
CA ALA A 461 50.05 -20.55 12.09
C ALA A 461 50.47 -21.97 11.69
N ALA A 462 50.03 -22.47 10.53
CA ALA A 462 50.40 -23.79 10.02
C ALA A 462 51.92 -23.90 9.78
N VAL A 463 52.54 -22.87 9.22
CA VAL A 463 54.01 -22.79 9.06
C VAL A 463 54.71 -22.79 10.43
N GLY A 464 54.22 -22.00 11.39
CA GLY A 464 54.75 -21.96 12.75
C GLY A 464 54.70 -23.32 13.46
N PHE A 465 53.61 -24.08 13.28
CA PHE A 465 53.51 -25.46 13.77
C PHE A 465 54.49 -26.41 13.08
N ALA A 466 54.65 -26.33 11.76
CA ALA A 466 55.58 -27.18 11.01
C ALA A 466 57.05 -26.94 11.42
N VAL A 467 57.44 -25.68 11.63
CA VAL A 467 58.78 -25.32 12.11
C VAL A 467 58.99 -25.81 13.55
N SER A 468 58.04 -25.61 14.45
CA SER A 468 58.13 -26.11 15.82
C SER A 468 58.22 -27.64 15.89
N ALA A 469 57.42 -28.34 15.08
CA ALA A 469 57.44 -29.79 14.99
C ALA A 469 58.78 -30.33 14.46
N SER A 470 59.34 -29.71 13.42
CA SER A 470 60.64 -30.11 12.86
C SER A 470 61.81 -29.84 13.82
N GLY A 471 61.81 -28.71 14.52
CA GLY A 471 62.76 -28.42 15.60
C GLY A 471 62.71 -29.45 16.72
N SER A 472 61.51 -29.81 17.18
CA SER A 472 61.34 -30.83 18.24
C SER A 472 61.83 -32.23 17.83
N ARG A 473 61.72 -32.59 16.55
CA ARG A 473 62.24 -33.86 16.02
C ARG A 473 63.77 -33.88 15.99
N ARG A 474 64.41 -32.77 15.62
CA ARG A 474 65.87 -32.64 15.64
C ARG A 474 66.42 -32.74 17.07
N GLU A 475 65.80 -32.05 18.04
CA GLU A 475 66.21 -32.16 19.45
C GLU A 475 66.06 -33.59 19.98
N ARG A 476 64.91 -34.24 19.71
CA ARG A 476 64.70 -35.65 20.10
C ARG A 476 65.67 -36.61 19.42
N SER A 477 66.09 -36.33 18.19
CA SER A 477 67.08 -37.17 17.51
C SER A 477 68.46 -37.10 18.17
N ALA A 478 68.83 -35.96 18.75
CA ALA A 478 70.03 -35.80 19.55
C ALA A 478 69.89 -36.50 20.92
N GLU A 479 68.75 -36.35 21.60
CA GLU A 479 68.47 -37.06 22.86
C GLU A 479 68.41 -38.59 22.67
N LEU A 480 67.81 -39.07 21.58
CA LEU A 480 67.79 -40.50 21.21
C LEU A 480 69.18 -41.00 20.80
N GLY A 481 70.02 -40.15 20.21
CA GLY A 481 71.42 -40.46 19.93
C GLY A 481 72.23 -40.69 21.22
N VAL A 482 71.99 -39.87 22.24
CA VAL A 482 72.57 -40.04 23.58
C VAL A 482 72.04 -41.31 24.27
N LEU A 483 70.73 -41.58 24.18
CA LEU A 483 70.14 -42.80 24.74
C LEU A 483 70.67 -44.08 24.05
N ARG A 484 70.84 -44.05 22.72
CA ARG A 484 71.49 -45.16 21.97
C ARG A 484 72.97 -45.32 22.34
N ALA A 485 73.68 -44.23 22.62
CA ALA A 485 75.07 -44.28 23.10
C ALA A 485 75.18 -44.84 24.54
N LEU A 486 74.10 -44.77 25.32
CA LEU A 486 73.99 -45.34 26.68
C LEU A 486 73.38 -46.75 26.70
N GLY A 487 73.08 -47.34 25.54
CA GLY A 487 72.67 -48.74 25.40
C GLY A 487 71.15 -49.01 25.44
N ALA A 488 70.32 -47.98 25.25
CA ALA A 488 68.87 -48.14 25.09
C ALA A 488 68.47 -48.60 23.68
#